data_AF-A0A914D812-F1
#
_entry.id   AF-A0A914D812-F1
#
_cell.length_a   1.000
_cell.length_b   1.000
_cell.length_c   1.000
_cell.angle_alpha   90.00
_cell.angle_beta   90.00
_cell.angle_gamma   90.00
#
_symmetry.space_group_name_H-M   'P 1'
#
loop_
_entity.id
_entity.type
_entity.pdbx_description
1 polymer ?
#
loop_
_entity_poly.entity_id
_entity_poly.type
_entity_poly.pdbx_seq_one_letter_code
_entity_poly.pdbx_strand_id
1 'polypeptide(L)'
;TLAWKVLLKALERLEKVEGVAHVIDAKAMSKDSLYGVLDPNTREWTDGLFTHIIRKIIDNIRGEAEKRQWIIFDGDVDPEWVENLNSVLDDNKLLTLPNGERLAIPSNVRIIFEVADLKYATLATVSRCGMIWFSEEVVTTEMMFENFLARLRNLPLDSETSNSFDEILSNMNNSSVDVVSSSVDMNSSTTGMPQKTIERASRSLDIQLQCSQALSLHFASDGLVPTALNYALTNVDHVMEANKQRLLFAFFSMMNHAIRKLINYDSNHRDFPIAAEQIEAFVQRSMIVNMIWSFSGDGKWKYRKMLSDFIRSSTTIALPPNDQAPIIDYEVSINGEWQPWVAKVPQIEVETHRVAAADLVIPTMDTVRHELLLNIWLSERKPLVLCGPPGSGKTMTLLAALRSLPDMDVINVNFSSSTTPELLMKTFDHYCEYRRTPNGVVLAPVQLSRWLVIFCDEINLPSPDKYGTQRVISFMRQLVEQNGFYRTSDQTWITLERIQFVGACNPPTDPGRNPLSLRFLRHVPVVYVDY
;
A
#
# COMPACT_ATOMS: atom_id res chain seq x y z
N THR A 1 -8.28 0.87 -11.40
CA THR A 1 -8.15 2.18 -10.74
C THR A 1 -7.56 3.28 -11.60
N LEU A 2 -6.30 3.20 -12.07
CA LEU A 2 -5.65 4.35 -12.73
C LEU A 2 -6.32 4.82 -14.03
N ALA A 3 -6.88 3.89 -14.81
CA ALA A 3 -7.52 4.19 -16.09
C ALA A 3 -8.66 5.23 -15.96
N TRP A 4 -9.59 5.02 -15.01
CA TRP A 4 -10.69 5.96 -14.82
C TRP A 4 -10.22 7.29 -14.21
N LYS A 5 -9.18 7.28 -13.35
CA LYS A 5 -8.59 8.52 -12.80
C LYS A 5 -7.99 9.39 -13.90
N VAL A 6 -7.26 8.77 -14.83
CA VAL A 6 -6.68 9.45 -16.00
C VAL A 6 -7.79 9.97 -16.92
N LEU A 7 -8.82 9.15 -17.18
CA LEU A 7 -9.96 9.56 -18.00
C LEU A 7 -10.70 10.76 -17.40
N LEU A 8 -10.97 10.75 -16.09
CA LEU A 8 -11.66 11.85 -15.41
C LEU A 8 -10.88 13.16 -15.52
N LYS A 9 -9.57 13.13 -15.29
CA LYS A 9 -8.68 14.29 -15.44
C LYS A 9 -8.56 14.75 -16.90
N ALA A 10 -8.55 13.82 -17.85
CA ALA A 10 -8.52 14.16 -19.26
C ALA A 10 -9.82 14.85 -19.72
N LEU A 11 -10.98 14.37 -19.27
CA LEU A 11 -12.28 14.98 -19.53
C LEU A 11 -12.38 16.38 -18.91
N GLU A 12 -11.88 16.55 -17.68
CA GLU A 12 -11.82 17.86 -17.04
C GLU A 12 -11.03 18.88 -17.88
N ARG A 13 -9.88 18.47 -18.44
CA ARG A 13 -9.08 19.36 -19.32
C ARG A 13 -9.76 19.65 -20.65
N LEU A 14 -10.41 18.65 -21.24
CA LEU A 14 -11.02 18.76 -22.57
C LEU A 14 -12.28 19.63 -22.53
N GLU A 15 -13.18 19.34 -21.59
CA GLU A 15 -14.49 19.96 -21.50
C GLU A 15 -14.50 21.19 -20.58
N LYS A 16 -13.42 21.41 -19.80
CA LYS A 16 -13.32 22.42 -18.74
C LYS A 16 -14.41 22.29 -17.67
N VAL A 17 -14.92 21.07 -17.49
CA VAL A 17 -15.90 20.71 -16.47
C VAL A 17 -15.19 19.91 -15.39
N GLU A 18 -15.21 20.42 -14.15
CA GLU A 18 -14.57 19.76 -13.01
C GLU A 18 -15.15 18.35 -12.80
N GLY A 19 -14.26 17.36 -12.70
CA GLY A 19 -14.62 15.97 -12.45
C GLY A 19 -14.47 15.61 -10.97
N VAL A 20 -15.57 15.20 -10.33
CA VAL A 20 -15.58 14.78 -8.93
C VAL A 20 -15.89 13.28 -8.86
N ALA A 21 -15.02 12.50 -8.21
CA ALA A 21 -15.21 11.07 -8.00
C ALA A 21 -15.46 10.76 -6.52
N HIS A 22 -16.57 10.08 -6.24
CA HIS A 22 -16.91 9.52 -4.94
C HIS A 22 -16.64 8.01 -4.99
N VAL A 23 -15.51 7.58 -4.43
CA VAL A 23 -15.14 6.16 -4.38
C VAL A 23 -15.70 5.54 -3.11
N ILE A 24 -16.36 4.39 -3.21
CA ILE A 24 -17.04 3.68 -2.12
C ILE A 24 -16.69 2.21 -2.20
N ASP A 25 -16.30 1.59 -1.08
CA ASP A 25 -16.30 0.12 -0.97
C ASP A 25 -17.62 -0.32 -0.29
N ALA A 26 -18.50 -0.95 -1.04
CA ALA A 26 -19.82 -1.36 -0.56
C ALA A 26 -19.75 -2.45 0.52
N LYS A 27 -18.67 -3.25 0.55
CA LYS A 27 -18.49 -4.38 1.48
C LYS A 27 -17.78 -3.97 2.77
N ALA A 28 -17.08 -2.84 2.75
CA ALA A 28 -16.45 -2.24 3.92
C ALA A 28 -17.48 -1.77 4.97
N MET A 29 -18.72 -1.48 4.56
CA MET A 29 -19.82 -1.07 5.43
C MET A 29 -21.00 -2.05 5.35
N SER A 30 -22.01 -1.84 6.19
CA SER A 30 -23.24 -2.62 6.12
C SER A 30 -24.17 -2.11 5.00
N LYS A 31 -25.10 -2.94 4.54
CA LYS A 31 -26.14 -2.53 3.55
C LYS A 31 -26.93 -1.31 4.04
N ASP A 32 -27.26 -1.29 5.32
CA ASP A 32 -28.00 -0.20 5.97
C ASP A 32 -27.15 1.09 6.00
N SER A 33 -25.85 0.97 6.25
CA SER A 33 -24.91 2.10 6.17
C SER A 33 -24.74 2.64 4.75
N LEU A 34 -24.93 1.81 3.74
CA LEU A 34 -24.78 2.19 2.34
C LEU A 34 -26.02 2.91 1.80
N TYR A 35 -27.22 2.35 2.01
CA TYR A 35 -28.47 2.90 1.46
C TYR A 35 -29.29 3.71 2.45
N GLY A 36 -29.19 3.40 3.74
CA GLY A 36 -30.03 3.96 4.78
C GLY A 36 -30.98 2.94 5.38
N VAL A 37 -31.56 3.30 6.53
CA VAL A 37 -32.46 2.45 7.29
C VAL A 37 -33.67 3.25 7.77
N LEU A 38 -34.82 2.61 7.77
CA LEU A 38 -36.03 3.13 8.38
C LEU A 38 -36.12 2.60 9.81
N ASP A 39 -36.07 3.48 10.81
CA ASP A 39 -36.20 3.05 12.20
C ASP A 39 -37.61 2.46 12.43
N PRO A 40 -37.72 1.20 12.91
CA PRO A 40 -39.01 0.55 13.10
C PRO A 40 -39.88 1.21 14.18
N ASN A 41 -39.27 1.91 15.14
CA ASN A 41 -39.95 2.55 16.25
C ASN A 41 -40.38 3.98 15.91
N THR A 42 -39.44 4.81 15.43
CA THR A 42 -39.72 6.24 15.15
C THR A 42 -40.29 6.47 13.76
N ARG A 43 -40.11 5.50 12.84
CA ARG A 43 -40.37 5.64 11.40
C ARG A 43 -39.57 6.77 10.75
N GLU A 44 -38.50 7.20 11.39
CA GLU A 44 -37.57 8.17 10.81
C GLU A 44 -36.62 7.45 9.87
N TRP A 45 -36.40 8.07 8.71
CA TRP A 45 -35.47 7.58 7.72
C TRP A 45 -34.09 8.19 7.96
N THR A 46 -33.07 7.34 8.08
CA THR A 46 -31.67 7.76 8.14
C THR A 46 -31.00 7.42 6.81
N ASP A 47 -30.46 8.42 6.12
CA ASP A 47 -29.73 8.22 4.87
C ASP A 47 -28.43 7.43 5.11
N GLY A 48 -28.11 6.54 4.17
CA GLY A 48 -26.81 5.89 4.05
C GLY A 48 -25.85 6.71 3.20
N LEU A 49 -24.63 6.21 3.02
CA LEU A 49 -23.59 6.92 2.27
C LEU A 49 -23.99 7.21 0.81
N PHE A 50 -24.50 6.21 0.09
CA PHE A 50 -24.84 6.35 -1.32
C PHE A 50 -26.04 7.29 -1.53
N THR A 51 -27.07 7.17 -0.69
CA THR A 51 -28.25 8.05 -0.73
C THR A 51 -27.89 9.48 -0.35
N HIS A 52 -27.05 9.66 0.66
CA HIS A 52 -26.54 10.98 1.06
C HIS A 52 -25.77 11.66 -0.09
N ILE A 53 -24.89 10.94 -0.79
CA ILE A 53 -24.14 11.49 -1.94
C ILE A 53 -25.08 11.90 -3.07
N ILE A 54 -26.05 11.07 -3.43
CA ILE A 54 -27.03 11.40 -4.47
C ILE A 54 -27.83 12.63 -4.08
N ARG A 55 -28.34 12.68 -2.85
CA ARG A 55 -29.13 13.82 -2.35
C ARG A 55 -28.32 15.11 -2.42
N LYS A 56 -27.06 15.08 -1.98
CA LYS A 56 -26.15 16.22 -2.07
C LYS A 56 -25.94 16.72 -3.51
N ILE A 57 -25.84 15.81 -4.47
CA ILE A 57 -25.73 16.18 -5.89
C ILE A 57 -27.02 16.80 -6.41
N ILE A 58 -28.18 16.27 -6.02
CA ILE A 58 -29.51 16.79 -6.41
C ILE A 58 -29.76 18.17 -5.80
N ASP A 59 -29.43 18.36 -4.52
CA ASP A 59 -29.64 19.62 -3.79
C ASP A 59 -28.77 20.76 -4.34
N ASN A 60 -27.67 20.44 -5.04
CA ASN A 60 -26.82 21.37 -5.76
C ASN A 60 -26.33 22.58 -4.93
N ILE A 61 -26.06 22.35 -3.64
CA ILE A 61 -25.72 23.42 -2.68
C ILE A 61 -24.40 24.11 -3.04
N ARG A 62 -23.44 23.39 -3.65
CA ARG A 62 -22.11 23.89 -4.03
C ARG A 62 -21.89 23.91 -5.55
N GLY A 63 -22.95 23.88 -6.34
CA GLY A 63 -22.84 23.81 -7.80
C GLY A 63 -22.47 22.41 -8.32
N GLU A 64 -22.82 21.34 -7.59
CA GLU A 64 -22.59 19.95 -8.01
C GLU A 64 -23.20 19.61 -9.38
N ALA A 65 -24.30 20.28 -9.78
CA ALA A 65 -25.00 20.08 -11.05
C ALA A 65 -24.18 20.53 -12.27
N GLU A 66 -23.30 21.53 -12.10
CA GLU A 66 -22.40 22.01 -13.16
C GLU A 66 -21.17 21.11 -13.33
N LYS A 67 -20.89 20.27 -12.33
CA LYS A 67 -19.73 19.37 -12.32
C LYS A 67 -20.10 17.98 -12.80
N ARG A 68 -19.10 17.26 -13.30
CA ARG A 68 -19.24 15.84 -13.65
C ARG A 68 -19.05 15.00 -12.39
N GLN A 69 -20.08 14.23 -12.02
CA GLN A 69 -20.08 13.45 -10.78
C GLN A 69 -19.97 11.96 -11.08
N TRP A 70 -18.92 11.30 -10.60
CA TRP A 70 -18.76 9.85 -10.71
C TRP A 70 -18.89 9.20 -9.35
N ILE A 71 -19.71 8.17 -9.25
CA ILE A 71 -19.82 7.32 -8.05
C ILE A 71 -19.20 5.98 -8.42
N ILE A 72 -18.14 5.60 -7.73
CA ILE A 72 -17.31 4.44 -8.08
C ILE A 72 -17.41 3.44 -6.94
N PHE A 73 -17.99 2.28 -7.22
CA PHE A 73 -17.97 1.15 -6.30
C PHE A 73 -16.69 0.34 -6.50
N ASP A 74 -15.70 0.63 -5.67
CA ASP A 74 -14.41 -0.06 -5.63
C ASP A 74 -14.46 -1.16 -4.56
N GLY A 75 -14.99 -2.32 -4.91
CA GLY A 75 -15.21 -3.44 -3.98
C GLY A 75 -15.81 -4.65 -4.69
N ASP A 76 -16.13 -5.70 -3.93
CA ASP A 76 -16.75 -6.90 -4.50
C ASP A 76 -18.24 -6.67 -4.78
N VAL A 77 -18.74 -7.30 -5.85
CA VAL A 77 -20.15 -7.22 -6.26
C VAL A 77 -20.89 -8.50 -5.87
N ASP A 78 -22.00 -8.33 -5.17
CA ASP A 78 -22.91 -9.40 -4.82
C ASP A 78 -24.38 -8.99 -5.04
N PRO A 79 -25.31 -9.95 -5.04
CA PRO A 79 -26.73 -9.66 -5.23
C PRO A 79 -27.35 -8.87 -4.06
N GLU A 80 -26.82 -9.01 -2.84
CA GLU A 80 -27.45 -8.51 -1.62
C GLU A 80 -27.49 -6.98 -1.58
N TRP A 81 -26.39 -6.31 -1.95
CA TRP A 81 -26.37 -4.85 -2.02
C TRP A 81 -26.79 -4.33 -3.40
N VAL A 82 -26.39 -4.99 -4.49
CA VAL A 82 -26.62 -4.46 -5.86
C VAL A 82 -28.07 -4.54 -6.30
N GLU A 83 -28.90 -5.42 -5.72
CA GLU A 83 -30.31 -5.52 -6.11
C GLU A 83 -31.07 -4.18 -5.95
N ASN A 84 -30.72 -3.39 -4.93
CA ASN A 84 -31.26 -2.04 -4.71
C ASN A 84 -30.86 -1.03 -5.81
N LEU A 85 -29.83 -1.33 -6.60
CA LEU A 85 -29.37 -0.50 -7.72
C LEU A 85 -29.98 -0.92 -9.06
N ASN A 86 -30.68 -2.05 -9.15
CA ASN A 86 -31.21 -2.53 -10.42
C ASN A 86 -32.16 -1.52 -11.08
N SER A 87 -33.01 -0.83 -10.30
CA SER A 87 -33.89 0.24 -10.82
C SER A 87 -33.13 1.52 -11.22
N VAL A 88 -31.95 1.71 -10.66
CA VAL A 88 -31.06 2.85 -10.94
C VAL A 88 -30.28 2.63 -12.24
N LEU A 89 -29.83 1.39 -12.46
CA LEU A 89 -29.03 1.00 -13.61
C LEU A 89 -29.88 0.77 -14.87
N ASP A 90 -31.19 0.58 -14.72
CA ASP A 90 -32.14 0.49 -15.82
C ASP A 90 -32.49 1.87 -16.41
N ASP A 91 -33.28 1.88 -17.49
CA ASP A 91 -33.74 3.11 -18.15
C ASP A 91 -34.53 4.06 -17.23
N ASN A 92 -35.08 3.52 -16.14
CA ASN A 92 -35.80 4.27 -15.13
C ASN A 92 -34.94 5.32 -14.41
N LYS A 93 -33.63 5.06 -14.21
CA LYS A 93 -32.69 5.96 -13.50
C LYS A 93 -33.23 6.50 -12.16
N LEU A 94 -33.94 5.65 -11.42
CA LEU A 94 -34.63 6.01 -10.18
C LEU A 94 -34.21 5.07 -9.04
N LEU A 95 -33.70 5.66 -7.96
CA LEU A 95 -33.45 4.95 -6.71
C LEU A 95 -34.70 4.99 -5.85
N THR A 96 -35.30 3.83 -5.61
CA THR A 96 -36.49 3.69 -4.76
C THR A 96 -36.09 3.21 -3.37
N LEU A 97 -36.33 4.05 -2.36
CA LEU A 97 -35.98 3.77 -0.98
C LEU A 97 -37.15 3.11 -0.23
N PRO A 98 -36.89 2.31 0.83
CA PRO A 98 -37.94 1.68 1.64
C PRO A 98 -38.96 2.64 2.26
N ASN A 99 -38.58 3.91 2.49
CA ASN A 99 -39.48 4.97 2.96
C ASN A 99 -40.47 5.46 1.88
N GLY A 100 -40.38 4.95 0.65
CA GLY A 100 -41.20 5.35 -0.49
C GLY A 100 -40.64 6.53 -1.29
N GLU A 101 -39.55 7.15 -0.82
CA GLU A 101 -38.87 8.22 -1.53
C GLU A 101 -38.23 7.70 -2.82
N ARG A 102 -38.29 8.52 -3.87
CA ARG A 102 -37.74 8.20 -5.18
C ARG A 102 -36.75 9.28 -5.58
N LEU A 103 -35.47 8.94 -5.60
CA LEU A 103 -34.39 9.84 -6.00
C LEU A 103 -34.05 9.58 -7.46
N ALA A 104 -34.30 10.56 -8.32
CA ALA A 104 -33.92 10.50 -9.72
C ALA A 104 -32.43 10.78 -9.88
N ILE A 105 -31.71 9.95 -10.65
CA ILE A 105 -30.29 10.16 -10.89
C ILE A 105 -30.10 11.24 -11.96
N PRO A 106 -29.43 12.37 -11.64
CA PRO A 106 -29.16 13.43 -12.61
C PRO A 106 -28.29 12.96 -13.78
N SER A 107 -28.42 13.64 -14.92
CA SER A 107 -27.70 13.28 -16.16
C SER A 107 -26.18 13.51 -16.10
N ASN A 108 -25.69 14.32 -15.16
CA ASN A 108 -24.26 14.55 -14.89
C ASN A 108 -23.63 13.48 -13.99
N VAL A 109 -24.43 12.54 -13.44
CA VAL A 109 -23.95 11.43 -12.60
C VAL A 109 -23.63 10.19 -13.44
N ARG A 110 -22.51 9.52 -13.15
CA ARG A 110 -22.19 8.18 -13.68
C ARG A 110 -21.85 7.24 -12.52
N ILE A 111 -22.34 6.01 -12.60
CA ILE A 111 -22.04 4.95 -11.63
C ILE A 111 -21.09 3.97 -12.31
N ILE A 112 -19.98 3.65 -11.67
CA ILE A 112 -18.93 2.75 -12.19
C ILE A 112 -18.66 1.68 -11.12
N PHE A 113 -18.49 0.44 -11.55
CA PHE A 113 -18.08 -0.66 -10.68
C PHE A 113 -16.64 -1.04 -11.01
N GLU A 114 -15.74 -0.93 -10.03
CA GLU A 114 -14.36 -1.41 -10.11
C GLU A 114 -14.25 -2.72 -9.31
N VAL A 115 -14.37 -3.83 -10.02
CA VAL A 115 -14.39 -5.21 -9.48
C VAL A 115 -13.23 -6.03 -10.00
N ALA A 116 -12.78 -7.03 -9.23
CA ALA A 116 -11.79 -8.00 -9.70
C ALA A 116 -12.45 -9.14 -10.51
N ASP A 117 -13.58 -9.65 -10.04
CA ASP A 117 -14.37 -10.64 -10.75
C ASP A 117 -15.88 -10.47 -10.51
N LEU A 118 -16.68 -11.20 -11.29
CA LEU A 118 -18.14 -11.19 -11.25
C LEU A 118 -18.71 -12.57 -10.90
N LYS A 119 -17.95 -13.44 -10.20
CA LYS A 119 -18.36 -14.83 -9.93
C LYS A 119 -19.70 -14.94 -9.21
N TYR A 120 -19.99 -13.98 -8.33
CA TYR A 120 -21.22 -13.93 -7.52
C TYR A 120 -22.22 -12.88 -8.02
N ALA A 121 -21.95 -12.20 -9.14
CA ALA A 121 -22.85 -11.20 -9.69
C ALA A 121 -24.05 -11.85 -10.41
N THR A 122 -25.23 -11.25 -10.31
CA THR A 122 -26.41 -11.73 -11.06
C THR A 122 -26.40 -11.25 -12.51
N LEU A 123 -26.98 -12.05 -13.42
CA LEU A 123 -27.15 -11.65 -14.81
C LEU A 123 -27.98 -10.36 -14.96
N ALA A 124 -28.94 -10.12 -14.06
CA ALA A 124 -29.76 -8.92 -14.05
C ALA A 124 -28.96 -7.63 -13.75
N THR A 125 -27.88 -7.76 -12.98
CA THR A 125 -26.93 -6.67 -12.73
C THR A 125 -26.04 -6.44 -13.94
N VAL A 126 -25.46 -7.52 -14.48
CA VAL A 126 -24.48 -7.45 -15.58
C VAL A 126 -25.13 -6.96 -16.88
N SER A 127 -26.38 -7.35 -17.16
CA SER A 127 -27.08 -6.97 -18.40
C SER A 127 -27.37 -5.47 -18.53
N ARG A 128 -27.34 -4.73 -17.42
CA ARG A 128 -27.63 -3.29 -17.36
C ARG A 128 -26.38 -2.41 -17.34
N CYS A 129 -25.19 -3.02 -17.31
CA CYS A 129 -23.92 -2.30 -17.22
C CYS A 129 -23.13 -2.42 -18.52
N GLY A 130 -22.51 -1.32 -18.94
CA GLY A 130 -21.44 -1.37 -19.95
C GLY A 130 -20.20 -2.04 -19.37
N MET A 131 -19.65 -3.04 -20.05
CA MET A 131 -18.52 -3.83 -19.57
C MET A 131 -17.23 -3.45 -20.28
N ILE A 132 -16.19 -3.11 -19.50
CA ILE A 132 -14.83 -2.89 -19.97
C ILE A 132 -13.94 -3.95 -19.31
N TRP A 133 -13.40 -4.86 -20.11
CA TRP A 133 -12.51 -5.92 -19.62
C TRP A 133 -11.06 -5.43 -19.58
N PHE A 134 -10.49 -5.33 -18.39
CA PHE A 134 -9.06 -5.06 -18.19
C PHE A 134 -8.32 -6.38 -18.01
N SER A 135 -7.70 -6.88 -19.08
CA SER A 135 -6.79 -8.03 -18.97
C SER A 135 -5.54 -7.65 -18.17
N GLU A 136 -4.96 -8.59 -17.43
CA GLU A 136 -3.69 -8.39 -16.72
C GLU A 136 -2.53 -8.03 -17.69
N GLU A 137 -2.64 -8.42 -18.95
CA GLU A 137 -1.66 -8.13 -20.00
C GLU A 137 -1.63 -6.65 -20.42
N VAL A 138 -2.68 -5.88 -20.09
CA VAL A 138 -2.76 -4.44 -20.43
C VAL A 138 -1.66 -3.65 -19.71
N VAL A 139 -1.30 -4.05 -18.49
CA VAL A 139 -0.22 -3.43 -17.72
C VAL A 139 0.95 -4.39 -17.67
N THR A 140 1.88 -4.22 -18.61
CA THR A 140 3.08 -5.05 -18.68
C THR A 140 4.03 -4.74 -17.52
N THR A 141 4.93 -5.68 -17.20
CA THR A 141 5.97 -5.47 -16.18
C THR A 141 6.91 -4.33 -16.55
N GLU A 142 7.20 -4.15 -17.84
CA GLU A 142 8.01 -3.05 -18.37
C GLU A 142 7.40 -1.69 -18.02
N MET A 143 6.09 -1.51 -18.24
CA MET A 143 5.38 -0.29 -17.85
C MET A 143 5.50 0.00 -16.34
N MET A 144 5.50 -1.04 -15.49
CA MET A 144 5.68 -0.86 -14.05
C MET A 144 7.11 -0.43 -13.70
N PHE A 145 8.12 -0.98 -14.36
CA PHE A 145 9.52 -0.59 -14.16
C PHE A 145 9.79 0.83 -14.66
N GLU A 146 9.30 1.19 -15.84
CA GLU A 146 9.42 2.55 -16.38
C GLU A 146 8.74 3.56 -15.45
N ASN A 147 7.54 3.25 -14.94
CA ASN A 147 6.85 4.10 -13.97
C ASN A 147 7.65 4.22 -12.66
N PHE A 148 8.24 3.14 -12.15
CA PHE A 148 9.09 3.19 -10.96
C PHE A 148 10.31 4.09 -11.17
N LEU A 149 11.03 3.92 -12.30
CA LEU A 149 12.17 4.75 -12.66
C LEU A 149 11.78 6.22 -12.86
N ALA A 150 10.67 6.48 -13.53
CA ALA A 150 10.16 7.84 -13.72
C ALA A 150 9.81 8.51 -12.38
N ARG A 151 9.21 7.77 -11.44
CA ARG A 151 8.95 8.28 -10.09
C ARG A 151 10.24 8.58 -9.34
N LEU A 152 11.22 7.68 -9.42
CA LEU A 152 12.52 7.88 -8.77
C LEU A 152 13.28 9.10 -9.32
N ARG A 153 13.12 9.41 -10.62
CA ARG A 153 13.79 10.57 -11.24
C ARG A 153 13.10 11.90 -10.94
N ASN A 154 11.79 11.90 -10.72
CA ASN A 154 10.97 13.12 -10.70
C ASN A 154 10.40 13.47 -9.32
N LEU A 155 10.31 12.51 -8.40
CA LEU A 155 9.71 12.70 -7.08
C LEU A 155 10.75 12.47 -6.00
N PRO A 156 11.19 13.51 -5.26
CA PRO A 156 12.16 13.34 -4.20
C PRO A 156 11.57 12.48 -3.07
N LEU A 157 12.32 11.49 -2.61
CA LEU A 157 11.90 10.60 -1.53
C LEU A 157 11.80 11.32 -0.16
N ASP A 158 12.43 12.48 0.00
CA ASP A 158 12.53 13.21 1.29
C ASP A 158 11.22 13.86 1.76
N SER A 159 10.21 14.04 0.88
CA SER A 159 8.91 14.52 1.32
C SER A 159 8.15 13.38 2.00
N GLU A 160 8.04 13.45 3.33
CA GLU A 160 7.23 12.54 4.16
C GLU A 160 5.74 12.45 3.76
N THR A 161 5.29 13.25 2.80
CA THR A 161 3.89 13.50 2.47
C THR A 161 3.36 12.91 1.15
N SER A 162 4.16 12.32 0.27
CA SER A 162 3.69 12.12 -1.12
C SER A 162 3.52 10.65 -1.54
N ASN A 163 2.49 9.98 -1.02
CA ASN A 163 1.95 8.75 -1.63
C ASN A 163 0.62 8.98 -2.38
N SER A 164 0.06 10.20 -2.35
CA SER A 164 -1.18 10.49 -3.06
C SER A 164 -0.93 10.65 -4.57
N PHE A 165 -1.66 9.88 -5.37
CA PHE A 165 -1.58 9.94 -6.84
C PHE A 165 -1.94 11.33 -7.40
N ASP A 166 -2.71 12.12 -6.64
CA ASP A 166 -3.12 13.46 -7.06
C ASP A 166 -1.99 14.49 -7.02
N GLU A 167 -1.08 14.40 -6.04
CA GLU A 167 0.13 15.23 -6.01
C GLU A 167 1.16 14.85 -7.08
N ILE A 168 1.22 13.57 -7.45
CA ILE A 168 2.11 13.08 -8.53
C ILE A 168 1.72 13.73 -9.87
N LEU A 169 0.42 13.84 -10.13
CA LEU A 169 -0.09 14.46 -11.35
C LEU A 169 0.00 15.98 -11.34
N SER A 170 -0.06 16.64 -10.19
CA SER A 170 0.24 18.08 -10.10
C SER A 170 1.72 18.36 -10.37
N ASN A 171 2.62 17.52 -9.85
CA ASN A 171 4.06 17.69 -10.04
C ASN A 171 4.50 17.40 -11.49
N MET A 172 3.92 16.41 -12.16
CA MET A 172 4.20 16.15 -13.60
C MET A 172 3.77 17.31 -14.52
N ASN A 173 2.69 18.02 -14.19
CA ASN A 173 2.26 19.19 -14.99
C ASN A 173 3.21 20.38 -14.83
N ASN A 174 3.86 20.53 -13.67
CA ASN A 174 4.84 21.60 -13.48
C ASN A 174 6.16 21.28 -14.18
N SER A 175 6.56 20.01 -14.27
CA SER A 175 7.80 19.62 -14.98
C SER A 175 7.73 19.76 -16.51
N SER A 176 6.55 19.94 -17.10
CA SER A 176 6.40 20.13 -18.56
C SER A 176 6.40 21.60 -19.00
N VAL A 177 6.52 22.56 -18.07
CA VAL A 177 6.53 24.00 -18.39
C VAL A 177 7.93 24.63 -18.29
N ASP A 178 8.91 24.04 -17.58
CA ASP A 178 10.16 24.74 -17.23
C ASP A 178 11.46 24.19 -17.86
N VAL A 179 11.41 23.44 -18.97
CA VAL A 179 12.63 22.97 -19.67
C VAL A 179 13.02 23.85 -20.87
N VAL A 180 12.32 24.96 -21.15
CA VAL A 180 12.62 25.84 -22.32
C VAL A 180 12.99 27.28 -21.95
N SER A 181 13.26 27.61 -20.69
CA SER A 181 13.67 28.97 -20.30
C SER A 181 14.91 29.02 -19.40
N SER A 182 15.90 28.15 -19.64
CA SER A 182 17.26 28.40 -19.17
C SER A 182 18.00 29.36 -20.09
N SER A 183 17.52 30.60 -20.18
CA SER A 183 18.33 31.76 -20.53
C SER A 183 17.54 33.03 -20.24
N VAL A 184 18.16 33.93 -19.48
CA VAL A 184 17.85 35.36 -19.30
C VAL A 184 17.15 35.73 -17.97
N ASP A 185 17.90 36.53 -17.21
CA ASP A 185 17.55 37.48 -16.15
C ASP A 185 17.61 37.09 -14.66
N MET A 186 18.76 37.46 -14.08
CA MET A 186 18.92 37.89 -12.69
C MET A 186 17.94 39.02 -12.32
N ASN A 187 17.48 38.98 -11.07
CA ASN A 187 16.80 40.01 -10.26
C ASN A 187 15.26 39.98 -10.24
N SER A 188 14.70 39.38 -9.19
CA SER A 188 13.98 40.16 -8.15
C SER A 188 13.52 39.27 -6.99
N SER A 189 13.68 39.81 -5.80
CA SER A 189 13.42 39.26 -4.48
C SER A 189 11.93 39.15 -4.14
N THR A 190 11.48 38.03 -3.56
CA THR A 190 10.63 38.01 -2.33
C THR A 190 10.33 36.59 -1.82
N THR A 191 10.30 36.47 -0.48
CA THR A 191 9.74 35.40 0.36
C THR A 191 10.44 34.03 0.45
N GLY A 192 11.58 34.01 1.15
CA GLY A 192 11.75 33.22 2.38
C GLY A 192 11.53 31.70 2.37
N MET A 193 12.12 30.95 1.45
CA MET A 193 12.56 29.57 1.75
C MET A 193 14.06 29.60 2.08
N PRO A 194 14.53 28.93 3.15
CA PRO A 194 15.96 28.93 3.45
C PRO A 194 16.72 28.21 2.33
N GLN A 195 17.68 28.89 1.69
CA GLN A 195 18.55 28.39 0.60
C GLN A 195 19.10 26.98 0.84
N LYS A 196 19.35 26.61 2.10
CA LYS A 196 19.78 25.26 2.53
C LYS A 196 18.81 24.13 2.18
N THR A 197 17.52 24.42 2.01
CA THR A 197 16.49 23.42 1.67
C THR A 197 16.46 23.12 0.18
N ILE A 198 16.70 24.15 -0.65
CA ILE A 198 16.73 24.02 -2.12
C ILE A 198 17.97 23.22 -2.55
N GLU A 199 19.13 23.49 -1.94
CA GLU A 199 20.36 22.71 -2.18
C GLU A 199 20.23 21.25 -1.72
N ARG A 200 19.55 21.01 -0.58
CA ARG A 200 19.30 19.65 -0.06
C ARG A 200 18.38 18.84 -0.98
N ALA A 201 17.31 19.47 -1.48
CA ALA A 201 16.41 18.83 -2.43
C ALA A 201 17.14 18.48 -3.74
N SER A 202 17.97 19.38 -4.26
CA SER A 202 18.78 19.14 -5.47
C SER A 202 19.70 17.93 -5.31
N ARG A 203 20.45 17.85 -4.21
CA ARG A 203 21.41 16.74 -4.00
C ARG A 203 20.74 15.40 -3.74
N SER A 204 19.61 15.38 -3.01
CA SER A 204 18.82 14.16 -2.82
C SER A 204 18.31 13.60 -4.15
N LEU A 205 17.96 14.49 -5.09
CA LEU A 205 17.50 14.14 -6.42
C LEU A 205 18.65 13.65 -7.31
N ASP A 206 19.83 14.28 -7.22
CA ASP A 206 21.02 13.84 -7.95
C ASP A 206 21.42 12.40 -7.61
N ILE A 207 21.38 12.03 -6.32
CA ILE A 207 21.61 10.65 -5.87
C ILE A 207 20.55 9.71 -6.46
N GLN A 208 19.28 10.11 -6.45
CA GLN A 208 18.20 9.30 -7.05
C GLN A 208 18.37 9.12 -8.56
N LEU A 209 18.82 10.14 -9.28
CA LEU A 209 19.12 10.08 -10.71
C LEU A 209 20.25 9.09 -11.00
N GLN A 210 21.33 9.13 -10.20
CA GLN A 210 22.43 8.17 -10.32
C GLN A 210 21.97 6.73 -10.03
N CYS A 211 21.19 6.54 -8.96
CA CYS A 211 20.59 5.24 -8.64
C CYS A 211 19.69 4.74 -9.79
N SER A 212 18.88 5.63 -10.37
CA SER A 212 18.00 5.32 -11.50
C SER A 212 18.78 4.90 -12.75
N GLN A 213 19.91 5.54 -13.03
CA GLN A 213 20.79 5.17 -14.14
C GLN A 213 21.40 3.78 -13.92
N ALA A 214 21.95 3.51 -12.72
CA ALA A 214 22.52 2.21 -12.36
C ALA A 214 21.50 1.06 -12.45
N LEU A 215 20.23 1.31 -12.11
CA LEU A 215 19.17 0.30 -12.17
C LEU A 215 18.56 0.10 -13.57
N SER A 216 18.62 1.12 -14.43
CA SER A 216 17.90 1.13 -15.71
C SER A 216 18.21 -0.06 -16.61
N LEU A 217 19.49 -0.48 -16.67
CA LEU A 217 19.92 -1.63 -17.47
C LEU A 217 19.32 -2.95 -16.95
N HIS A 218 19.13 -3.08 -15.65
CA HIS A 218 18.60 -4.31 -15.03
C HIS A 218 17.08 -4.44 -15.13
N PHE A 219 16.39 -3.35 -15.47
CA PHE A 219 14.94 -3.30 -15.69
C PHE A 219 14.51 -3.49 -17.15
N ALA A 220 15.46 -3.52 -18.09
CA ALA A 220 15.17 -3.88 -19.48
C ALA A 220 14.53 -5.28 -19.58
N SER A 221 13.82 -5.58 -20.67
CA SER A 221 13.08 -6.85 -20.88
C SER A 221 13.92 -8.12 -20.60
N ASP A 222 15.17 -8.13 -21.06
CA ASP A 222 16.14 -9.22 -20.86
C ASP A 222 17.04 -9.01 -19.63
N GLY A 223 16.69 -8.03 -18.80
CA GLY A 223 17.40 -7.68 -17.58
C GLY A 223 17.25 -8.73 -16.48
N LEU A 224 18.01 -8.51 -15.41
CA LEU A 224 18.01 -9.42 -14.26
C LEU A 224 16.66 -9.41 -13.51
N VAL A 225 16.02 -8.25 -13.38
CA VAL A 225 14.81 -8.13 -12.55
C VAL A 225 13.62 -8.88 -13.18
N PRO A 226 13.28 -8.70 -14.47
CA PRO A 226 12.18 -9.44 -15.09
C PRO A 226 12.44 -10.95 -15.14
N THR A 227 13.67 -11.37 -15.44
CA THR A 227 14.04 -12.80 -15.50
C THR A 227 13.89 -13.48 -14.14
N ALA A 228 14.37 -12.84 -13.07
CA ALA A 228 14.19 -13.33 -11.70
C ALA A 228 12.73 -13.29 -11.24
N LEU A 229 11.95 -12.29 -11.63
CA LEU A 229 10.51 -12.22 -11.34
C LEU A 229 9.77 -13.39 -11.99
N ASN A 230 10.05 -13.67 -13.27
CA ASN A 230 9.45 -14.80 -13.99
C ASN A 230 9.82 -16.13 -13.32
N TYR A 231 11.10 -16.33 -12.97
CA TYR A 231 11.54 -17.52 -12.23
C TYR A 231 10.80 -17.66 -10.89
N ALA A 232 10.62 -16.56 -10.15
CA ALA A 232 9.92 -16.58 -8.87
C ALA A 232 8.42 -16.92 -9.01
N LEU A 233 7.79 -16.58 -10.13
CA LEU A 233 6.38 -16.92 -10.36
C LEU A 233 6.20 -18.39 -10.78
N THR A 234 7.19 -18.99 -11.43
CA THR A 234 7.08 -20.37 -11.95
C THR A 234 7.70 -21.43 -11.05
N ASN A 235 8.77 -21.11 -10.33
CA ASN A 235 9.62 -22.09 -9.64
C ASN A 235 9.57 -21.99 -8.11
N VAL A 236 9.08 -20.89 -7.54
CA VAL A 236 8.96 -20.70 -6.10
C VAL A 236 7.55 -21.07 -5.66
N ASP A 237 7.46 -21.93 -4.65
CA ASP A 237 6.19 -22.22 -3.97
C ASP A 237 5.99 -21.20 -2.84
N HIS A 238 5.04 -20.29 -3.06
CA HIS A 238 4.72 -19.21 -2.13
C HIS A 238 3.60 -19.65 -1.18
N VAL A 239 3.67 -19.22 0.08
CA VAL A 239 2.63 -19.57 1.06
C VAL A 239 1.31 -18.85 0.76
N MET A 240 1.37 -17.62 0.27
CA MET A 240 0.21 -16.88 -0.24
C MET A 240 0.28 -16.78 -1.76
N GLU A 241 -0.87 -16.77 -2.43
CA GLU A 241 -0.96 -16.75 -3.90
C GLU A 241 -0.08 -15.64 -4.52
N ALA A 242 0.82 -16.05 -5.41
CA ALA A 242 1.83 -15.18 -5.99
C ALA A 242 1.21 -14.24 -7.02
N ASN A 243 1.40 -12.93 -6.85
CA ASN A 243 0.98 -11.92 -7.81
C ASN A 243 2.17 -11.03 -8.19
N LYS A 244 2.38 -10.80 -9.49
CA LYS A 244 3.40 -9.89 -10.04
C LYS A 244 3.43 -8.56 -9.31
N GLN A 245 2.25 -7.98 -9.06
CA GLN A 245 2.13 -6.66 -8.45
C GLN A 245 2.57 -6.66 -6.97
N ARG A 246 2.26 -7.71 -6.22
CA ARG A 246 2.70 -7.88 -4.82
C ARG A 246 4.22 -7.96 -4.72
N LEU A 247 4.83 -8.84 -5.53
CA LEU A 247 6.27 -9.07 -5.54
C LEU A 247 7.03 -7.80 -5.96
N LEU A 248 6.54 -7.11 -7.00
CA LEU A 248 7.10 -5.83 -7.44
C LEU A 248 6.89 -4.71 -6.43
N PHE A 249 5.73 -4.64 -5.78
CA PHE A 249 5.47 -3.65 -4.74
C PHE A 249 6.44 -3.80 -3.56
N ALA A 250 6.67 -5.03 -3.09
CA ALA A 250 7.65 -5.33 -2.06
C ALA A 250 9.06 -4.91 -2.51
N PHE A 251 9.45 -5.28 -3.73
CA PHE A 251 10.74 -4.94 -4.32
C PHE A 251 10.96 -3.41 -4.40
N PHE A 252 10.00 -2.68 -4.97
CA PHE A 252 10.08 -1.22 -5.09
C PHE A 252 10.13 -0.53 -3.73
N SER A 253 9.38 -1.00 -2.73
CA SER A 253 9.46 -0.47 -1.38
C SER A 253 10.85 -0.68 -0.76
N MET A 254 11.45 -1.85 -0.95
CA MET A 254 12.81 -2.12 -0.43
C MET A 254 13.87 -1.29 -1.16
N MET A 255 13.72 -1.09 -2.47
CA MET A 255 14.62 -0.22 -3.24
C MET A 255 14.52 1.24 -2.82
N ASN A 256 13.31 1.76 -2.61
CA ASN A 256 13.12 3.13 -2.11
C ASN A 256 13.79 3.31 -0.74
N HIS A 257 13.65 2.34 0.16
CA HIS A 257 14.32 2.38 1.45
C HIS A 257 15.85 2.36 1.32
N ALA A 258 16.40 1.51 0.43
CA ALA A 258 17.85 1.46 0.19
C ALA A 258 18.40 2.81 -0.30
N ILE A 259 17.67 3.46 -1.21
CA ILE A 259 18.04 4.79 -1.72
C ILE A 259 17.87 5.86 -0.63
N ARG A 260 16.81 5.80 0.19
CA ARG A 260 16.64 6.67 1.36
C ARG A 260 17.78 6.51 2.37
N LYS A 261 18.28 5.29 2.60
CA LYS A 261 19.44 5.02 3.45
C LYS A 261 20.69 5.72 2.92
N LEU A 262 20.91 5.72 1.60
CA LEU A 262 21.99 6.49 0.97
C LEU A 262 21.83 8.00 1.15
N ILE A 263 20.62 8.54 0.90
CA ILE A 263 20.33 9.98 1.04
C ILE A 263 20.55 10.43 2.49
N ASN A 264 20.11 9.63 3.46
CA ASN A 264 20.31 9.91 4.88
C ASN A 264 21.78 9.84 5.27
N TYR A 265 22.54 8.88 4.73
CA TYR A 265 23.97 8.77 4.98
C TYR A 265 24.74 9.98 4.45
N ASP A 266 24.47 10.39 3.20
CA ASP A 266 25.07 11.56 2.57
C ASP A 266 24.68 12.87 3.29
N SER A 267 23.42 12.96 3.75
CA SER A 267 22.95 14.08 4.57
C SER A 267 23.71 14.22 5.90
N ASN A 268 24.11 13.10 6.50
CA ASN A 268 24.86 13.04 7.76
C ASN A 268 26.38 13.25 7.56
N HIS A 269 26.93 12.89 6.40
CA HIS A 269 28.37 12.96 6.09
C HIS A 269 28.67 14.00 5.00
N ARG A 270 28.36 15.27 5.26
CA ARG A 270 28.54 16.35 4.27
C ARG A 270 29.99 16.59 3.86
N ASP A 271 30.92 16.36 4.77
CA ASP A 271 32.35 16.58 4.55
C ASP A 271 32.98 15.51 3.65
N PHE A 272 32.36 14.31 3.59
CA PHE A 272 32.80 13.17 2.79
C PHE A 272 31.62 12.62 1.99
N PRO A 273 31.29 13.24 0.83
CA PRO A 273 30.30 12.72 -0.10
C PRO A 273 30.54 11.25 -0.41
N ILE A 274 29.47 10.48 -0.53
CA ILE A 274 29.59 9.14 -1.09
C ILE A 274 30.01 9.24 -2.57
N ALA A 275 30.98 8.42 -2.99
CA ALA A 275 31.45 8.43 -4.36
C ALA A 275 30.42 7.77 -5.31
N ALA A 276 30.39 8.19 -6.58
CA ALA A 276 29.47 7.63 -7.57
C ALA A 276 29.64 6.11 -7.75
N GLU A 277 30.89 5.62 -7.74
CA GLU A 277 31.19 4.19 -7.81
C GLU A 277 30.64 3.41 -6.60
N GLN A 278 30.66 4.02 -5.41
CA GLN A 278 30.12 3.42 -4.19
C GLN A 278 28.59 3.39 -4.23
N ILE A 279 27.94 4.44 -4.75
CA ILE A 279 26.49 4.46 -4.97
C ILE A 279 26.10 3.33 -5.93
N GLU A 280 26.78 3.22 -7.07
CA GLU A 280 26.48 2.18 -8.07
C GLU A 280 26.64 0.77 -7.48
N ALA A 281 27.77 0.51 -6.82
CA ALA A 281 28.03 -0.78 -6.19
C ALA A 281 27.00 -1.11 -5.09
N PHE A 282 26.65 -0.14 -4.25
CA PHE A 282 25.64 -0.31 -3.20
C PHE A 282 24.27 -0.63 -3.79
N VAL A 283 23.83 0.12 -4.79
CA VAL A 283 22.49 0.00 -5.38
C VAL A 283 22.35 -1.33 -6.13
N GLN A 284 23.35 -1.71 -6.93
CA GLN A 284 23.34 -2.99 -7.67
C GLN A 284 23.36 -4.20 -6.73
N ARG A 285 24.17 -4.17 -5.67
CA ARG A 285 24.23 -5.27 -4.69
C ARG A 285 22.98 -5.30 -3.81
N SER A 286 22.46 -4.14 -3.41
CA SER A 286 21.21 -4.04 -2.65
C SER A 286 20.02 -4.54 -3.47
N MET A 287 20.01 -4.26 -4.78
CA MET A 287 18.99 -4.77 -5.71
C MET A 287 18.95 -6.30 -5.66
N ILE A 288 20.09 -6.99 -5.70
CA ILE A 288 20.16 -8.45 -5.61
C ILE A 288 19.52 -8.98 -4.32
N VAL A 289 19.89 -8.41 -3.17
CA VAL A 289 19.34 -8.83 -1.87
C VAL A 289 17.84 -8.55 -1.79
N ASN A 290 17.43 -7.37 -2.25
CA ASN A 290 16.04 -6.95 -2.24
C ASN A 290 15.18 -7.84 -3.14
N MET A 291 15.68 -8.23 -4.32
CA MET A 291 14.99 -9.16 -5.22
C MET A 291 14.74 -10.52 -4.56
N ILE A 292 15.73 -11.06 -3.85
CA ILE A 292 15.56 -12.36 -3.19
C ILE A 292 14.48 -12.27 -2.12
N TRP A 293 14.53 -11.25 -1.27
CA TRP A 293 13.53 -11.06 -0.21
C TRP A 293 12.14 -10.72 -0.75
N SER A 294 12.03 -9.88 -1.77
CA SER A 294 10.73 -9.51 -2.34
C SER A 294 10.09 -10.65 -3.12
N PHE A 295 10.88 -11.45 -3.84
CA PHE A 295 10.38 -12.49 -4.74
C PHE A 295 10.32 -13.88 -4.11
N SER A 296 11.00 -14.11 -2.98
CA SER A 296 10.96 -15.40 -2.27
C SER A 296 10.77 -15.29 -0.76
N GLY A 297 10.54 -14.09 -0.22
CA GLY A 297 10.30 -13.86 1.21
C GLY A 297 9.09 -14.62 1.75
N ASP A 298 8.05 -14.77 0.93
CA ASP A 298 6.84 -15.57 1.25
C ASP A 298 7.04 -17.09 1.04
N GLY A 299 8.19 -17.50 0.48
CA GLY A 299 8.55 -18.90 0.29
C GLY A 299 9.36 -19.47 1.45
N LYS A 300 9.37 -20.80 1.54
CA LYS A 300 10.24 -21.55 2.47
C LYS A 300 11.72 -21.30 2.16
N TRP A 301 12.59 -21.51 3.16
CA TRP A 301 14.04 -21.34 3.05
C TRP A 301 14.67 -21.98 1.79
N LYS A 302 14.23 -23.20 1.43
CA LYS A 302 14.69 -23.91 0.23
C LYS A 302 14.57 -23.06 -1.04
N TYR A 303 13.44 -22.36 -1.22
CA TYR A 303 13.18 -21.56 -2.41
C TYR A 303 13.98 -20.26 -2.42
N ARG A 304 14.23 -19.67 -1.24
CA ARG A 304 15.14 -18.52 -1.10
C ARG A 304 16.56 -18.87 -1.55
N LYS A 305 17.02 -20.07 -1.19
CA LYS A 305 18.30 -20.62 -1.67
C LYS A 305 18.29 -20.85 -3.18
N MET A 306 17.25 -21.50 -3.73
CA MET A 306 17.15 -21.73 -5.17
C MET A 306 17.16 -20.42 -5.99
N LEU A 307 16.45 -19.40 -5.53
CA LEU A 307 16.47 -18.08 -6.18
C LEU A 307 17.85 -17.41 -6.06
N SER A 308 18.52 -17.55 -4.90
CA SER A 308 19.90 -17.07 -4.74
C SER A 308 20.86 -17.73 -5.73
N ASP A 309 20.75 -19.04 -5.92
CA ASP A 309 21.58 -19.80 -6.87
C ASP A 309 21.27 -19.41 -8.32
N PHE A 310 19.99 -19.20 -8.66
CA PHE A 310 19.57 -18.71 -9.97
C PHE A 310 20.16 -17.33 -10.28
N ILE A 311 20.04 -16.38 -9.34
CA ILE A 311 20.60 -15.04 -9.49
C ILE A 311 22.12 -15.13 -9.65
N ARG A 312 22.81 -15.95 -8.85
CA ARG A 312 24.26 -16.16 -8.96
C ARG A 312 24.68 -16.62 -10.36
N SER A 313 23.90 -17.49 -10.99
CA SER A 313 24.17 -17.95 -12.37
C SER A 313 23.83 -16.94 -13.47
N SER A 314 22.96 -15.97 -13.19
CA SER A 314 22.43 -15.02 -14.17
C SER A 314 23.10 -13.64 -14.11
N THR A 315 23.72 -13.28 -12.98
CA THR A 315 24.31 -11.96 -12.78
C THR A 315 25.77 -11.86 -13.20
N THR A 316 26.14 -10.72 -13.77
CA THR A 316 27.53 -10.30 -13.95
C THR A 316 28.07 -9.41 -12.82
N ILE A 317 27.21 -9.06 -11.85
CA ILE A 317 27.56 -8.21 -10.70
C ILE A 317 28.46 -9.00 -9.72
N ALA A 318 29.39 -8.31 -9.06
CA ALA A 318 30.27 -8.91 -8.05
C ALA A 318 29.48 -9.42 -6.83
N LEU A 319 29.50 -10.75 -6.64
CA LEU A 319 28.82 -11.48 -5.56
C LEU A 319 29.70 -11.67 -4.32
N PRO A 320 29.12 -12.05 -3.17
CA PRO A 320 29.91 -12.34 -1.98
C PRO A 320 30.91 -13.49 -2.21
N PRO A 321 32.10 -13.46 -1.58
CA PRO A 321 33.21 -14.36 -1.88
C PRO A 321 32.98 -15.84 -1.51
N ASN A 322 31.92 -16.16 -0.76
CA ASN A 322 31.59 -17.53 -0.40
C ASN A 322 30.48 -18.09 -1.29
N ASP A 323 30.86 -18.92 -2.25
CA ASP A 323 29.91 -19.55 -3.17
C ASP A 323 29.02 -20.62 -2.52
N GLN A 324 29.36 -21.12 -1.33
CA GLN A 324 28.56 -22.14 -0.65
C GLN A 324 27.40 -21.55 0.17
N ALA A 325 27.55 -20.32 0.65
CA ALA A 325 26.51 -19.63 1.41
C ALA A 325 25.50 -18.97 0.46
N PRO A 326 24.20 -19.02 0.76
CA PRO A 326 23.19 -18.29 -0.01
C PRO A 326 23.37 -16.78 0.16
N ILE A 327 22.97 -16.01 -0.84
CA ILE A 327 23.19 -14.54 -0.86
C ILE A 327 22.45 -13.84 0.29
N ILE A 328 21.33 -14.42 0.76
CA ILE A 328 20.56 -13.94 1.92
C ILE A 328 21.32 -13.98 3.25
N ASP A 329 22.47 -14.67 3.31
CA ASP A 329 23.35 -14.69 4.49
C ASP A 329 24.31 -13.48 4.53
N TYR A 330 24.20 -12.59 3.55
CA TYR A 330 24.94 -11.33 3.48
C TYR A 330 24.01 -10.11 3.48
N GLU A 331 24.45 -9.05 4.16
CA GLU A 331 23.94 -7.69 4.06
C GLU A 331 24.90 -6.85 3.20
N VAL A 332 24.37 -5.83 2.53
CA VAL A 332 25.17 -4.83 1.83
C VAL A 332 25.38 -3.63 2.76
N SER A 333 26.62 -3.38 3.13
CA SER A 333 27.02 -2.18 3.88
C SER A 333 26.88 -0.93 3.02
N ILE A 334 26.76 0.25 3.64
CA ILE A 334 26.61 1.53 2.90
C ILE A 334 27.81 1.81 1.98
N ASN A 335 28.98 1.27 2.31
CA ASN A 335 30.19 1.36 1.48
C ASN A 335 30.11 0.51 0.20
N GLY A 336 29.01 -0.21 0.01
CA GLY A 336 28.80 -1.15 -1.08
C GLY A 336 29.38 -2.53 -0.83
N GLU A 337 30.03 -2.81 0.30
CA GLU A 337 30.66 -4.11 0.56
C GLU A 337 29.70 -5.14 1.17
N TRP A 338 29.91 -6.42 0.84
CA TRP A 338 29.19 -7.55 1.41
C TRP A 338 29.67 -7.84 2.83
N GLN A 339 28.73 -7.93 3.78
CA GLN A 339 29.00 -8.26 5.18
C GLN A 339 28.16 -9.47 5.61
N PRO A 340 28.74 -10.52 6.22
CA PRO A 340 27.98 -11.68 6.66
C PRO A 340 27.11 -11.36 7.88
N TRP A 341 25.87 -11.85 7.90
CA TRP A 341 24.95 -11.64 9.03
C TRP A 341 25.50 -12.19 10.35
N VAL A 342 26.29 -13.27 10.29
CA VAL A 342 26.95 -13.87 11.46
C VAL A 342 27.74 -12.84 12.26
N ALA A 343 28.38 -11.88 11.61
CA ALA A 343 29.18 -10.85 12.27
C ALA A 343 28.33 -9.82 13.03
N LYS A 344 27.03 -9.70 12.70
CA LYS A 344 26.11 -8.73 13.29
C LYS A 344 25.29 -9.29 14.44
N VAL A 345 25.28 -10.62 14.63
CA VAL A 345 24.57 -11.25 15.74
C VAL A 345 25.36 -11.01 17.04
N PRO A 346 24.85 -10.20 17.99
CA PRO A 346 25.55 -9.96 19.24
C PRO A 346 25.49 -11.20 20.14
N GLN A 347 26.60 -11.51 20.79
CA GLN A 347 26.61 -12.52 21.86
C GLN A 347 26.04 -11.87 23.12
N ILE A 348 24.85 -12.29 23.53
CA ILE A 348 24.19 -11.81 24.74
C ILE A 348 24.35 -12.85 25.84
N GLU A 349 24.96 -12.46 26.95
CA GLU A 349 24.93 -13.23 28.19
C GLU A 349 23.61 -12.98 28.90
N VAL A 350 22.78 -14.02 29.03
CA VAL A 350 21.48 -13.92 29.67
C VAL A 350 21.63 -14.10 31.17
N GLU A 351 21.20 -13.09 31.93
CA GLU A 351 21.12 -13.17 33.39
C GLU A 351 20.15 -14.27 33.83
N THR A 352 20.58 -15.13 34.76
CA THR A 352 19.84 -16.34 35.17
C THR A 352 18.40 -16.08 35.65
N HIS A 353 18.11 -14.89 36.17
CA HIS A 353 16.78 -14.51 36.63
C HIS A 353 15.83 -14.05 35.51
N ARG A 354 16.34 -13.76 34.30
CA ARG A 354 15.55 -13.31 33.13
C ARG A 354 15.35 -14.38 32.07
N VAL A 355 15.89 -15.59 32.28
CA VAL A 355 15.86 -16.68 31.28
C VAL A 355 14.44 -17.06 30.84
N ALA A 356 13.44 -16.94 31.73
CA ALA A 356 12.04 -17.28 31.44
C ALA A 356 11.17 -16.07 31.06
N ALA A 357 11.76 -14.88 30.89
CA ALA A 357 11.00 -13.67 30.64
C ALA A 357 10.51 -13.62 29.17
N ALA A 358 9.22 -13.33 28.97
CA ALA A 358 8.60 -13.34 27.64
C ALA A 358 9.09 -12.21 26.72
N ASP A 359 9.75 -11.19 27.28
CA ASP A 359 10.33 -10.06 26.57
C ASP A 359 11.77 -10.29 26.12
N LEU A 360 12.42 -11.34 26.63
CA LEU A 360 13.78 -11.72 26.27
C LEU A 360 13.79 -12.42 24.90
N VAL A 361 14.33 -11.73 23.90
CA VAL A 361 14.55 -12.27 22.56
C VAL A 361 16.03 -12.56 22.40
N ILE A 362 16.38 -13.82 22.16
CA ILE A 362 17.76 -14.22 21.87
C ILE A 362 18.03 -13.89 20.40
N PRO A 363 19.03 -13.04 20.10
CA PRO A 363 19.37 -12.69 18.73
C PRO A 363 19.99 -13.90 18.03
N THR A 364 19.35 -14.35 16.98
CA THR A 364 19.86 -15.34 16.04
C THR A 364 20.06 -14.68 14.67
N MET A 365 20.65 -15.41 13.72
CA MET A 365 20.73 -14.92 12.34
C MET A 365 19.35 -14.62 11.76
N ASP A 366 18.35 -15.46 12.06
CA ASP A 366 16.98 -15.27 11.57
C ASP A 366 16.30 -14.07 12.20
N THR A 367 16.42 -13.86 13.51
CA THR A 367 15.78 -12.72 14.16
C THR A 367 16.34 -11.41 13.60
N VAL A 368 17.66 -11.30 13.48
CA VAL A 368 18.31 -10.07 12.99
C VAL A 368 17.98 -9.79 11.52
N ARG A 369 17.86 -10.84 10.69
CA ARG A 369 17.46 -10.71 9.28
C ARG A 369 16.03 -10.23 9.13
N HIS A 370 15.09 -10.89 9.79
CA HIS A 370 13.67 -10.54 9.71
C HIS A 370 13.41 -9.19 10.38
N GLU A 371 14.10 -8.86 11.48
CA GLU A 371 14.04 -7.55 12.13
C GLU A 371 14.43 -6.43 11.16
N LEU A 372 15.56 -6.57 10.44
CA LEU A 372 15.96 -5.58 9.44
C LEU A 372 14.95 -5.48 8.30
N LEU A 373 14.42 -6.60 7.82
CA LEU A 373 13.41 -6.62 6.76
C LEU A 373 12.12 -5.91 7.19
N LEU A 374 11.67 -6.12 8.42
CA LEU A 374 10.51 -5.43 8.98
C LEU A 374 10.76 -3.93 9.12
N ASN A 375 11.94 -3.54 9.59
CA ASN A 375 12.32 -2.13 9.71
C ASN A 375 12.30 -1.41 8.35
N ILE A 376 12.64 -2.08 7.26
CA ILE A 376 12.55 -1.54 5.89
C ILE A 376 11.10 -1.12 5.58
N TRP A 377 10.13 -2.02 5.74
CA TRP A 377 8.74 -1.71 5.38
C TRP A 377 8.03 -0.80 6.39
N LEU A 378 8.35 -0.94 7.68
CA LEU A 378 7.83 -0.07 8.74
C LEU A 378 8.29 1.38 8.52
N SER A 379 9.57 1.61 8.17
CA SER A 379 10.07 2.96 7.90
C SER A 379 9.48 3.59 6.63
N GLU A 380 9.18 2.78 5.61
CA GLU A 380 8.45 3.22 4.40
C GLU A 380 6.94 3.34 4.61
N ARG A 381 6.45 3.10 5.84
CA ARG A 381 5.04 3.21 6.25
C ARG A 381 4.15 2.31 5.38
N LYS A 382 4.64 1.13 5.01
CA LYS A 382 3.90 0.15 4.20
C LYS A 382 3.32 -0.94 5.10
N PRO A 383 2.09 -1.39 4.82
CA PRO A 383 1.53 -2.53 5.53
C PRO A 383 2.28 -3.80 5.14
N LEU A 384 2.43 -4.73 6.08
CA LEU A 384 3.11 -6.00 5.86
C LEU A 384 2.39 -7.14 6.57
N VAL A 385 2.59 -8.38 6.12
CA VAL A 385 2.04 -9.58 6.76
C VAL A 385 3.15 -10.58 7.08
N LEU A 386 3.19 -11.02 8.33
CA LEU A 386 4.01 -12.13 8.79
C LEU A 386 3.19 -13.42 8.70
N CYS A 387 3.62 -14.36 7.88
CA CYS A 387 2.98 -15.67 7.71
C CYS A 387 3.88 -16.77 8.26
N GLY A 388 3.33 -17.79 8.93
CA GLY A 388 4.15 -18.87 9.48
C GLY A 388 3.38 -19.73 10.46
N PRO A 389 3.86 -20.92 10.84
CA PRO A 389 3.17 -21.77 11.80
C PRO A 389 3.06 -21.12 13.20
N PRO A 390 2.14 -21.58 14.06
CA PRO A 390 2.03 -21.07 15.42
C PRO A 390 3.33 -21.32 16.20
N GLY A 391 3.81 -20.32 16.91
CA GLY A 391 5.06 -20.41 17.69
C GLY A 391 6.34 -20.13 16.91
N SER A 392 6.30 -19.84 15.60
CA SER A 392 7.51 -19.51 14.80
C SER A 392 8.16 -18.15 15.11
N GLY A 393 7.75 -17.46 16.18
CA GLY A 393 8.33 -16.17 16.56
C GLY A 393 7.87 -14.97 15.73
N LYS A 394 6.74 -15.06 15.00
CA LYS A 394 6.15 -13.93 14.23
C LYS A 394 5.98 -12.66 15.08
N THR A 395 5.19 -12.76 16.16
CA THR A 395 4.90 -11.65 17.07
C THR A 395 6.15 -11.18 17.80
N MET A 396 7.03 -12.11 18.17
CA MET A 396 8.30 -11.82 18.84
C MET A 396 9.21 -10.95 17.97
N THR A 397 9.41 -11.36 16.72
CA THR A 397 10.25 -10.64 15.74
C THR A 397 9.69 -9.26 15.43
N LEU A 398 8.36 -9.13 15.32
CA LEU A 398 7.71 -7.83 15.12
C LEU A 398 7.94 -6.89 16.29
N LEU A 399 7.71 -7.36 17.52
CA LEU A 399 7.92 -6.55 18.72
C LEU A 399 9.39 -6.17 18.89
N ALA A 400 10.33 -7.05 18.53
CA ALA A 400 11.75 -6.72 18.50
C ALA A 400 12.07 -5.60 17.50
N ALA A 401 11.55 -5.69 16.26
CA ALA A 401 11.71 -4.65 15.25
C ALA A 401 11.11 -3.31 15.71
N LEU A 402 9.92 -3.32 16.31
CA LEU A 402 9.26 -2.11 16.79
C LEU A 402 9.98 -1.45 17.97
N ARG A 403 10.70 -2.22 18.82
CA ARG A 403 11.57 -1.64 19.86
C ARG A 403 12.72 -0.82 19.28
N SER A 404 13.16 -1.12 18.06
CA SER A 404 14.21 -0.35 17.38
C SER A 404 13.70 1.00 16.84
N LEU A 405 12.39 1.19 16.77
CA LEU A 405 11.73 2.38 16.22
C LEU A 405 10.97 3.15 17.33
N PRO A 406 11.59 4.15 17.98
CA PRO A 406 11.03 4.81 19.17
C PRO A 406 9.79 5.67 18.89
N ASP A 407 9.55 6.00 17.61
CA ASP A 407 8.43 6.84 17.18
C ASP A 407 7.14 6.05 16.92
N MET A 408 7.15 4.73 17.14
CA MET A 408 6.03 3.84 16.85
C MET A 408 5.43 3.25 18.13
N ASP A 409 4.12 3.40 18.28
CA ASP A 409 3.33 2.73 19.32
C ASP A 409 2.49 1.62 18.72
N VAL A 410 2.43 0.47 19.40
CA VAL A 410 1.83 -0.76 18.88
C VAL A 410 0.55 -1.08 19.65
N ILE A 411 -0.52 -1.34 18.92
CA ILE A 411 -1.77 -1.87 19.45
C ILE A 411 -2.00 -3.25 18.88
N ASN A 412 -2.18 -4.23 19.75
CA ASN A 412 -2.55 -5.57 19.34
C ASN A 412 -4.07 -5.70 19.21
N VAL A 413 -4.54 -6.15 18.06
CA VAL A 413 -5.92 -6.49 17.75
C VAL A 413 -5.96 -7.95 17.31
N ASN A 414 -6.58 -8.80 18.12
CA ASN A 414 -6.71 -10.22 17.80
C ASN A 414 -7.97 -10.45 16.96
N PHE A 415 -7.80 -10.98 15.75
CA PHE A 415 -8.93 -11.33 14.91
C PHE A 415 -9.47 -12.71 15.29
N SER A 416 -10.79 -12.81 15.30
CA SER A 416 -11.58 -14.04 15.36
C SER A 416 -12.38 -14.25 14.07
N SER A 417 -13.05 -15.40 13.94
CA SER A 417 -13.94 -15.69 12.80
C SER A 417 -15.07 -14.66 12.63
N SER A 418 -15.57 -14.09 13.72
CA SER A 418 -16.65 -13.10 13.72
C SER A 418 -16.16 -11.65 13.70
N THR A 419 -14.89 -11.41 13.34
CA THR A 419 -14.34 -10.06 13.30
C THR A 419 -14.95 -9.26 12.16
N THR A 420 -15.44 -8.07 12.48
CA THR A 420 -16.04 -7.16 11.52
C THR A 420 -15.32 -5.80 11.56
N PRO A 421 -15.49 -4.93 10.54
CA PRO A 421 -14.87 -3.60 10.50
C PRO A 421 -15.11 -2.76 11.75
N GLU A 422 -16.22 -2.97 12.45
CA GLU A 422 -16.60 -2.24 13.66
C GLU A 422 -15.62 -2.46 14.82
N LEU A 423 -14.86 -3.58 14.85
CA LEU A 423 -13.79 -3.78 15.84
C LEU A 423 -12.64 -2.79 15.64
N LEU A 424 -12.22 -2.59 14.39
CA LEU A 424 -11.18 -1.61 14.05
C LEU A 424 -11.67 -0.19 14.32
N MET A 425 -12.94 0.11 14.03
CA MET A 425 -13.56 1.39 14.39
C MET A 425 -13.50 1.69 15.88
N LYS A 426 -13.86 0.72 16.73
CA LYS A 426 -13.75 0.87 18.20
C LYS A 426 -12.30 1.07 18.65
N THR A 427 -11.35 0.43 17.97
CA THR A 427 -9.92 0.61 18.24
C THR A 427 -9.49 2.04 17.88
N PHE A 428 -9.92 2.56 16.73
CA PHE A 428 -9.67 3.94 16.35
C PHE A 428 -10.27 4.92 17.34
N ASP A 429 -11.52 4.73 17.77
CA ASP A 429 -12.17 5.64 18.73
C ASP A 429 -11.49 5.66 20.11
N HIS A 430 -10.76 4.59 20.48
CA HIS A 430 -10.04 4.51 21.75
C HIS A 430 -8.65 5.16 21.69
N TYR A 431 -7.90 4.96 20.61
CA TYR A 431 -6.49 5.36 20.50
C TYR A 431 -6.22 6.58 19.62
N CYS A 432 -7.22 6.99 18.83
CA CYS A 432 -7.13 8.11 17.91
C CYS A 432 -8.20 9.16 18.22
N GLU A 433 -7.99 10.36 17.70
CA GLU A 433 -8.95 11.45 17.74
C GLU A 433 -9.19 12.01 16.34
N TYR A 434 -10.40 12.53 16.15
CA TYR A 434 -10.80 13.14 14.90
C TYR A 434 -10.51 14.64 14.94
N ARG A 435 -9.62 15.10 14.06
CA ARG A 435 -9.24 16.50 13.93
C ARG A 435 -9.81 17.09 12.65
N ARG A 436 -10.36 18.30 12.72
CA ARG A 436 -10.84 19.02 11.54
C ARG A 436 -9.70 19.86 10.98
N THR A 437 -9.34 19.59 9.73
CA THR A 437 -8.36 20.37 8.96
C THR A 437 -9.07 21.12 7.82
N PRO A 438 -8.43 22.12 7.19
CA PRO A 438 -9.01 22.79 6.02
C PRO A 438 -9.33 21.84 4.86
N ASN A 439 -8.57 20.75 4.74
CA ASN A 439 -8.71 19.77 3.65
C ASN A 439 -9.71 18.64 3.97
N GLY A 440 -10.27 18.60 5.18
CA GLY A 440 -11.20 17.56 5.60
C GLY A 440 -11.00 17.12 7.05
N VAL A 441 -11.64 16.02 7.42
CA VAL A 441 -11.49 15.43 8.76
C VAL A 441 -10.40 14.36 8.70
N VAL A 442 -9.39 14.49 9.57
CA VAL A 442 -8.30 13.52 9.71
C VAL A 442 -8.51 12.70 10.99
N LEU A 443 -8.16 11.41 10.95
CA LEU A 443 -8.03 10.56 12.11
C LEU A 443 -6.54 10.43 12.45
N ALA A 444 -6.16 10.88 13.64
CA ALA A 444 -4.78 10.90 14.09
C ALA A 444 -4.65 10.30 15.50
N PRO A 445 -3.53 9.64 15.84
CA PRO A 445 -3.30 9.14 17.19
C PRO A 445 -3.33 10.25 18.23
N VAL A 446 -3.87 9.96 19.42
CA VAL A 446 -3.92 10.89 20.56
C VAL A 446 -2.51 11.32 20.98
N GLN A 447 -1.54 10.39 20.88
CA GLN A 447 -0.14 10.69 21.14
C GLN A 447 0.45 11.57 20.03
N LEU A 448 1.00 12.71 20.46
CA LEU A 448 1.63 13.68 19.57
C LEU A 448 2.91 13.11 18.97
N SER A 449 3.10 13.36 17.67
CA SER A 449 4.31 13.00 16.91
C SER A 449 4.68 11.51 16.87
N ARG A 450 3.78 10.61 17.29
CA ARG A 450 3.98 9.16 17.18
C ARG A 450 3.13 8.54 16.09
N TRP A 451 3.62 7.43 15.56
CA TRP A 451 2.95 6.56 14.59
C TRP A 451 2.25 5.43 15.31
N LEU A 452 1.00 5.16 14.93
CA LEU A 452 0.23 4.07 15.47
C LEU A 452 0.32 2.85 14.56
N VAL A 453 0.84 1.75 15.09
CA VAL A 453 0.90 0.45 14.43
C VAL A 453 -0.23 -0.40 14.97
N ILE A 454 -1.22 -0.69 14.12
CA ILE A 454 -2.27 -1.66 14.43
C ILE A 454 -1.77 -3.02 13.98
N PHE A 455 -1.42 -3.85 14.96
CA PHE A 455 -1.03 -5.23 14.76
C PHE A 455 -2.27 -6.12 14.79
N CYS A 456 -2.63 -6.68 13.63
CA CYS A 456 -3.75 -7.61 13.47
C CYS A 456 -3.23 -9.06 13.55
N ASP A 457 -3.37 -9.68 14.72
CA ASP A 457 -3.07 -11.10 14.86
C ASP A 457 -4.19 -11.95 14.25
N GLU A 458 -3.83 -13.06 13.62
CA GLU A 458 -4.75 -13.96 12.91
C GLU A 458 -5.58 -13.28 11.80
N ILE A 459 -4.95 -12.41 11.00
CA ILE A 459 -5.63 -11.58 9.97
C ILE A 459 -6.46 -12.39 8.95
N ASN A 460 -6.11 -13.66 8.73
CA ASN A 460 -6.78 -14.54 7.77
C ASN A 460 -7.81 -15.51 8.41
N LEU A 461 -8.13 -15.33 9.70
CA LEU A 461 -9.17 -16.06 10.41
C LEU A 461 -10.63 -15.56 10.18
N PRO A 462 -10.91 -14.26 9.89
CA PRO A 462 -12.27 -13.78 9.68
C PRO A 462 -13.01 -14.59 8.61
N SER A 463 -14.24 -15.01 8.90
CA SER A 463 -15.03 -15.81 7.97
C SER A 463 -15.51 -14.96 6.80
N PRO A 464 -15.40 -15.43 5.55
CA PRO A 464 -16.03 -14.78 4.43
C PRO A 464 -17.55 -14.84 4.57
N ASP A 465 -18.24 -13.90 3.93
CA ASP A 465 -19.69 -13.98 3.76
C ASP A 465 -20.10 -15.06 2.74
N LYS A 466 -21.40 -15.14 2.43
CA LYS A 466 -21.96 -16.09 1.47
C LYS A 466 -21.37 -15.95 0.05
N TYR A 467 -20.72 -14.82 -0.23
CA TYR A 467 -20.18 -14.46 -1.54
C TYR A 467 -18.65 -14.42 -1.53
N GLY A 468 -18.01 -14.97 -0.49
CA GLY A 468 -16.55 -15.10 -0.43
C GLY A 468 -15.81 -13.84 0.02
N THR A 469 -16.51 -12.77 0.43
CA THR A 469 -15.86 -11.52 0.83
C THR A 469 -15.64 -11.46 2.33
N GLN A 470 -14.40 -11.21 2.75
CA GLN A 470 -14.06 -10.89 4.14
C GLN A 470 -14.19 -9.37 4.35
N ARG A 471 -15.29 -8.92 4.96
CA ARG A 471 -15.60 -7.49 5.14
C ARG A 471 -14.49 -6.68 5.81
N VAL A 472 -13.85 -7.24 6.86
CA VAL A 472 -12.73 -6.58 7.55
C VAL A 472 -11.51 -6.41 6.64
N ILE A 473 -11.24 -7.34 5.73
CA ILE A 473 -10.12 -7.25 4.78
C ILE A 473 -10.41 -6.25 3.66
N SER A 474 -11.65 -6.19 3.17
CA SER A 474 -12.10 -5.13 2.24
C SER A 474 -11.97 -3.75 2.90
N PHE A 475 -12.37 -3.60 4.16
CA PHE A 475 -12.16 -2.37 4.92
C PHE A 475 -10.67 -2.04 5.10
N MET A 476 -9.83 -3.00 5.51
CA MET A 476 -8.38 -2.78 5.60
C MET A 476 -7.75 -2.40 4.26
N ARG A 477 -8.21 -2.99 3.15
CA ARG A 477 -7.80 -2.57 1.80
C ARG A 477 -8.18 -1.12 1.55
N GLN A 478 -9.40 -0.70 1.89
CA GLN A 478 -9.83 0.68 1.75
C GLN A 478 -8.91 1.64 2.53
N LEU A 479 -8.60 1.29 3.79
CA LEU A 479 -7.70 2.07 4.65
C LEU A 479 -6.29 2.21 4.03
N VAL A 480 -5.78 1.15 3.39
CA VAL A 480 -4.44 1.14 2.77
C VAL A 480 -4.41 1.82 1.40
N GLU A 481 -5.36 1.51 0.52
CA GLU A 481 -5.37 1.95 -0.88
C GLU A 481 -5.90 3.38 -1.03
N GLN A 482 -6.93 3.73 -0.26
CA GLN A 482 -7.59 5.04 -0.32
C GLN A 482 -7.12 5.99 0.79
N ASN A 483 -6.30 5.52 1.75
CA ASN A 483 -5.82 6.28 2.91
C ASN A 483 -6.95 6.91 3.75
N GLY A 484 -8.05 6.19 3.90
CA GLY A 484 -9.22 6.71 4.59
C GLY A 484 -10.42 5.78 4.52
N PHE A 485 -11.52 6.23 5.13
CA PHE A 485 -12.80 5.54 5.12
C PHE A 485 -13.95 6.53 5.36
N TYR A 486 -15.19 6.10 5.14
CA TYR A 486 -16.37 6.92 5.46
C TYR A 486 -16.86 6.63 6.87
N ARG A 487 -17.03 7.68 7.67
CA ARG A 487 -17.72 7.56 8.95
C ARG A 487 -19.23 7.47 8.69
N THR A 488 -19.85 6.40 9.17
CA THR A 488 -21.27 6.12 8.93
C THR A 488 -22.23 7.12 9.58
N SER A 489 -21.83 7.81 10.64
CA SER A 489 -22.71 8.71 11.39
C SER A 489 -23.02 10.03 10.68
N ASP A 490 -22.04 10.57 9.95
CA ASP A 490 -22.13 11.87 9.27
C ASP A 490 -21.82 11.76 7.76
N GLN A 491 -21.60 10.55 7.26
CA GLN A 491 -21.29 10.24 5.87
C GLN A 491 -20.07 11.02 5.34
N THR A 492 -19.15 11.41 6.24
CA THR A 492 -17.95 12.16 5.88
C THR A 492 -16.75 11.25 5.63
N TRP A 493 -15.92 11.65 4.67
CA TRP A 493 -14.63 11.01 4.42
C TRP A 493 -13.62 11.39 5.51
N ILE A 494 -13.03 10.37 6.13
CA ILE A 494 -11.99 10.49 7.15
C ILE A 494 -10.68 10.03 6.54
N THR A 495 -9.68 10.91 6.51
CA THR A 495 -8.32 10.55 6.06
C THR A 495 -7.49 10.04 7.23
N LEU A 496 -6.69 9.01 7.00
CA LEU A 496 -5.78 8.48 8.02
C LEU A 496 -4.50 9.31 8.06
N GLU A 497 -4.05 9.63 9.27
CA GLU A 497 -2.79 10.31 9.51
C GLU A 497 -2.01 9.56 10.60
N ARG A 498 -0.74 9.20 10.32
CA ARG A 498 0.16 8.52 11.26
C ARG A 498 -0.36 7.17 11.77
N ILE A 499 -1.07 6.42 10.93
CA ILE A 499 -1.59 5.06 11.24
C ILE A 499 -1.08 4.09 10.19
N GLN A 500 -0.59 2.92 10.61
CA GLN A 500 -0.13 1.85 9.75
C GLN A 500 -0.60 0.47 10.27
N PHE A 501 -0.63 -0.52 9.39
CA PHE A 501 -1.17 -1.85 9.67
C PHE A 501 -0.11 -2.92 9.51
N VAL A 502 -0.02 -3.85 10.46
CA VAL A 502 0.82 -5.03 10.36
C VAL A 502 -0.04 -6.25 10.66
N GLY A 503 -0.02 -7.26 9.78
CA GLY A 503 -0.74 -8.51 10.01
C GLY A 503 0.18 -9.64 10.45
N ALA A 504 -0.34 -10.56 11.24
CA ALA A 504 0.23 -11.89 11.40
C ALA A 504 -0.82 -12.95 11.07
N CYS A 505 -0.41 -14.06 10.47
CA CYS A 505 -1.27 -15.18 10.17
C CYS A 505 -0.51 -16.51 10.13
N ASN A 506 -1.29 -17.58 10.15
CA ASN A 506 -0.82 -18.89 9.75
C ASN A 506 -1.10 -19.11 8.26
N PRO A 507 -0.36 -20.01 7.60
CA PRO A 507 -0.61 -20.37 6.20
C PRO A 507 -2.09 -20.66 5.92
N PRO A 508 -2.63 -20.24 4.75
CA PRO A 508 -4.02 -20.53 4.38
C PRO A 508 -4.28 -22.04 4.18
N THR A 509 -3.23 -22.86 4.17
CA THR A 509 -3.33 -24.33 4.18
C THR A 509 -3.86 -24.89 5.50
N ASP A 510 -3.78 -24.11 6.59
CA ASP A 510 -4.18 -24.56 7.91
C ASP A 510 -5.71 -24.53 8.08
N PRO A 511 -6.30 -25.49 8.81
CA PRO A 511 -7.74 -25.55 9.01
C PRO A 511 -8.32 -24.27 9.63
N GLY A 512 -9.41 -23.78 9.03
CA GLY A 512 -10.10 -22.57 9.49
C GLY A 512 -9.44 -21.26 9.10
N ARG A 513 -8.35 -21.29 8.30
CA ARG A 513 -7.77 -20.09 7.68
C ARG A 513 -8.32 -19.90 6.28
N ASN A 514 -8.61 -18.65 5.94
CA ASN A 514 -9.17 -18.27 4.65
C ASN A 514 -8.11 -17.51 3.84
N PRO A 515 -7.96 -17.76 2.53
CA PRO A 515 -7.02 -17.00 1.71
C PRO A 515 -7.42 -15.53 1.65
N LEU A 516 -6.44 -14.64 1.82
CA LEU A 516 -6.67 -13.19 1.72
C LEU A 516 -6.92 -12.79 0.26
N SER A 517 -7.79 -11.81 0.04
CA SER A 517 -8.08 -11.29 -1.30
C SER A 517 -6.81 -10.74 -1.98
N LEU A 518 -6.63 -11.08 -3.26
CA LEU A 518 -5.53 -10.57 -4.09
C LEU A 518 -5.52 -9.03 -4.18
N ARG A 519 -6.70 -8.40 -4.09
CA ARG A 519 -6.81 -6.93 -4.07
C ARG A 519 -6.15 -6.33 -2.83
N PHE A 520 -6.21 -7.01 -1.69
CA PHE A 520 -5.53 -6.61 -0.47
C PHE A 520 -4.03 -6.96 -0.54
N LEU A 521 -3.70 -8.20 -0.91
CA LEU A 521 -2.31 -8.68 -1.00
C LEU A 521 -1.45 -7.88 -2.00
N ARG A 522 -2.05 -7.23 -2.99
CA ARG A 522 -1.37 -6.31 -3.91
C ARG A 522 -0.55 -5.23 -3.19
N HIS A 523 -1.06 -4.73 -2.06
CA HIS A 523 -0.46 -3.62 -1.32
C HIS A 523 0.39 -4.06 -0.13
N VAL A 524 0.50 -5.37 0.11
CA VAL A 524 1.02 -5.92 1.36
C VAL A 524 2.11 -6.95 1.05
N PRO A 525 3.39 -6.64 1.31
CA PRO A 525 4.45 -7.63 1.29
C PRO A 525 4.21 -8.71 2.35
N VAL A 526 4.56 -9.95 2.01
CA VAL A 526 4.41 -11.10 2.91
C VAL A 526 5.78 -11.70 3.19
N VAL A 527 6.02 -12.06 4.44
CA VAL A 527 7.24 -12.76 4.87
C VAL A 527 6.87 -14.02 5.61
N TYR A 528 7.45 -15.12 5.15
CA TYR A 528 7.33 -16.41 5.80
C TYR A 528 8.35 -16.54 6.93
N VAL A 529 7.89 -16.90 8.12
CA VAL A 529 8.72 -17.17 9.30
C VAL A 529 8.45 -18.60 9.74
N ASP A 530 9.44 -19.48 9.52
CA ASP A 530 9.40 -20.89 9.91
C ASP A 530 9.96 -21.08 11.34
N TYR A 531 9.88 -22.32 11.86
CA TYR A 531 10.38 -22.68 13.19
C TYR A 531 11.88 -22.47 13.40
#